data_AF-A0A7S0UR79-F1
#
_entry.id   AF-A0A7S0UR79-F1
#
_cell.length_a   1.000
_cell.length_b   1.000
_cell.length_c   1.000
_cell.angle_alpha   90.00
_cell.angle_beta   90.00
_cell.angle_gamma   90.00
#
_symmetry.space_group_name_H-M   'P 1'
#
loop_
_entity.id
_entity.type
_entity.pdbx_description
1 polymer ?
#
loop_
_entity_poly.entity_id
_entity_poly.type
_entity_poly.pdbx_seq_one_letter_code
_entity_poly.pdbx_strand_id
1 'polypeptide(L)'
;MPGNASNPAANLSSTVSNQSPMRSRAGSGGTGTGGGSGMSGGATVSNNNASHNSSTPSQPVASNSLTLAAALYVSGNWSSQSYQDWRQKRKLSDQQRVFCMAGAGTHSTGIRQGLLSRGWVENDDHNSPFFDFKWAANPLDIKHDLLLPHQIVNHYKNATCITTKLGLANIIRETPWHEASDFKQFYPRAYDLHTDIGIQEFITDMRGTAAEAVIKRALEDG
;
A
#
# COMPACT_ATOMS: atom_id res chain seq x y z
N MET A 1 8.02 -68.78 25.85
CA MET A 1 8.33 -69.29 24.49
C MET A 1 7.85 -68.26 23.47
N PRO A 2 8.62 -68.02 22.40
CA PRO A 2 9.11 -66.70 21.90
C PRO A 2 8.25 -66.14 20.75
N GLY A 3 8.50 -65.00 20.09
CA GLY A 3 9.58 -64.00 20.06
C GLY A 3 9.05 -62.74 19.31
N ASN A 4 9.38 -61.52 19.71
CA ASN A 4 10.53 -60.69 19.35
C ASN A 4 10.83 -60.51 17.84
N ALA A 5 10.60 -59.28 17.36
CA ALA A 5 11.38 -58.55 16.34
C ALA A 5 10.85 -57.09 16.34
N SER A 6 11.51 -56.13 17.02
CA SER A 6 12.68 -55.33 16.58
C SER A 6 12.31 -54.28 15.51
N ASN A 7 12.67 -52.99 15.55
CA ASN A 7 13.44 -52.11 16.45
C ASN A 7 13.22 -50.65 15.92
N PRO A 8 13.93 -49.58 16.35
CA PRO A 8 13.30 -48.37 16.86
C PRO A 8 13.66 -47.08 16.07
N ALA A 9 13.09 -45.97 16.54
CA ALA A 9 13.35 -44.62 16.08
C ALA A 9 14.81 -44.18 16.25
N ALA A 10 15.36 -43.55 15.21
CA ALA A 10 16.64 -42.84 15.22
C ALA A 10 16.41 -41.33 15.07
N ASN A 11 17.12 -40.60 15.92
CA ASN A 11 17.24 -39.16 16.03
C ASN A 11 18.17 -38.61 14.93
N LEU A 12 17.80 -37.53 14.22
CA LEU A 12 18.74 -36.76 13.39
C LEU A 12 18.45 -35.25 13.45
N SER A 13 19.36 -34.57 14.14
CA SER A 13 19.67 -33.14 14.03
C SER A 13 20.06 -32.78 12.59
N SER A 14 19.61 -31.63 12.09
CA SER A 14 20.27 -30.96 10.96
C SER A 14 20.33 -29.45 11.16
N THR A 15 21.57 -28.99 11.25
CA THR A 15 22.05 -27.62 11.18
C THR A 15 21.75 -27.03 9.80
N VAL A 16 21.08 -25.88 9.73
CA VAL A 16 20.97 -25.10 8.48
C VAL A 16 21.92 -23.92 8.54
N SER A 17 23.02 -24.03 7.82
CA SER A 17 23.97 -22.98 7.51
C SER A 17 23.40 -22.05 6.45
N ASN A 18 23.15 -20.78 6.81
CA ASN A 18 22.66 -19.76 5.90
C ASN A 18 23.86 -18.95 5.36
N GLN A 19 24.38 -19.31 4.18
CA GLN A 19 25.32 -18.49 3.43
C GLN A 19 24.60 -17.78 2.29
N SER A 20 24.47 -16.47 2.39
CA SER A 20 24.02 -15.58 1.32
C SER A 20 25.21 -15.17 0.44
N PRO A 21 25.11 -15.20 -0.90
CA PRO A 21 26.14 -14.67 -1.77
C PRO A 21 26.02 -13.15 -1.93
N MET A 22 27.13 -12.46 -1.69
CA MET A 22 27.35 -11.05 -1.99
C MET A 22 27.08 -10.72 -3.46
N ARG A 23 26.31 -9.65 -3.72
CA ARG A 23 26.34 -8.93 -4.99
C ARG A 23 26.98 -7.56 -4.76
N SER A 24 28.16 -7.39 -5.35
CA SER A 24 28.80 -6.09 -5.55
C SER A 24 28.11 -5.34 -6.69
N ARG A 25 27.88 -4.03 -6.50
CA ARG A 25 27.82 -3.11 -7.65
C ARG A 25 28.28 -1.72 -7.24
N ALA A 26 29.24 -1.25 -8.03
CA ALA A 26 29.97 0.00 -7.95
C ALA A 26 29.06 1.24 -8.03
N GLY A 27 29.58 2.33 -7.47
CA GLY A 27 28.97 3.66 -7.54
C GLY A 27 29.14 4.36 -8.88
N SER A 28 28.41 5.46 -9.02
CA SER A 28 28.74 6.57 -9.90
C SER A 28 27.97 7.79 -9.41
N GLY A 29 28.72 8.78 -8.92
CA GLY A 29 28.20 10.12 -8.67
C GLY A 29 27.87 10.84 -9.98
N GLY A 30 26.95 11.80 -9.88
CA GLY A 30 26.57 12.70 -10.95
C GLY A 30 26.01 13.99 -10.37
N THR A 31 26.86 15.00 -10.30
CA THR A 31 26.54 16.42 -10.08
C THR A 31 26.11 17.07 -11.40
N GLY A 32 25.25 18.10 -11.34
CA GLY A 32 24.94 18.95 -12.51
C GLY A 32 23.53 19.58 -12.45
N THR A 33 23.37 20.74 -11.81
CA THR A 33 23.17 22.07 -12.45
C THR A 33 21.80 22.28 -13.11
N GLY A 34 20.93 23.03 -12.43
CA GLY A 34 19.73 23.65 -13.00
C GLY A 34 19.87 25.17 -13.05
N GLY A 35 19.87 25.74 -14.27
CA GLY A 35 19.39 27.07 -14.62
C GLY A 35 18.27 26.87 -15.65
N GLY A 36 17.26 27.69 -15.83
CA GLY A 36 17.06 29.10 -15.52
C GLY A 36 16.39 29.73 -16.75
N SER A 37 15.22 30.35 -16.54
CA SER A 37 14.62 31.42 -17.36
C SER A 37 13.85 31.07 -18.66
N GLY A 38 12.71 31.74 -18.85
CA GLY A 38 12.09 31.90 -20.17
C GLY A 38 10.58 32.21 -20.18
N MET A 39 10.20 33.44 -19.84
CA MET A 39 8.86 34.02 -20.00
C MET A 39 8.62 34.53 -21.44
N SER A 40 7.34 34.88 -21.72
CA SER A 40 6.78 35.66 -22.85
C SER A 40 6.45 34.86 -24.12
N GLY A 41 5.35 35.08 -24.83
CA GLY A 41 4.29 36.09 -24.82
C GLY A 41 3.67 36.17 -26.22
N GLY A 42 2.49 36.74 -26.38
CA GLY A 42 2.04 37.29 -27.67
C GLY A 42 0.81 36.63 -28.31
N ALA A 43 -0.12 37.48 -28.70
CA ALA A 43 -1.50 37.20 -29.06
C ALA A 43 -1.78 37.28 -30.57
N THR A 44 -2.90 36.68 -30.98
CA THR A 44 -3.86 37.08 -32.05
C THR A 44 -3.37 37.40 -33.47
N VAL A 45 -4.00 36.78 -34.49
CA VAL A 45 -5.00 37.39 -35.40
C VAL A 45 -5.48 36.36 -36.46
N SER A 46 -6.76 36.51 -36.79
CA SER A 46 -7.65 35.81 -37.72
C SER A 46 -7.17 35.52 -39.14
N ASN A 47 -7.74 34.49 -39.78
CA ASN A 47 -8.43 34.70 -41.06
C ASN A 47 -9.49 33.60 -41.37
N ASN A 48 -10.60 34.03 -41.98
CA ASN A 48 -11.74 33.23 -42.39
C ASN A 48 -11.46 32.51 -43.73
N ASN A 49 -11.99 31.30 -43.91
CA ASN A 49 -12.59 30.92 -45.19
C ASN A 49 -13.67 29.85 -45.01
N ALA A 50 -14.81 30.06 -45.67
CA ALA A 50 -15.95 29.16 -45.70
C ALA A 50 -15.89 28.26 -46.94
N SER A 51 -16.28 26.98 -46.81
CA SER A 51 -17.25 26.29 -47.68
C SER A 51 -17.17 24.76 -47.58
N HIS A 52 -18.33 24.15 -47.79
CA HIS A 52 -18.62 22.74 -48.05
C HIS A 52 -18.98 21.80 -46.88
N ASN A 53 -20.30 21.72 -46.71
CA ASN A 53 -21.13 20.70 -46.09
C ASN A 53 -20.75 19.26 -46.52
N SER A 54 -20.55 18.36 -45.55
CA SER A 54 -20.92 16.95 -45.68
C SER A 54 -21.28 16.39 -44.31
N SER A 55 -22.43 15.72 -44.25
CA SER A 55 -23.08 15.23 -43.05
C SER A 55 -22.40 13.95 -42.56
N THR A 56 -21.75 14.03 -41.40
CA THR A 56 -21.34 12.86 -40.61
C THR A 56 -22.00 12.94 -39.24
N PRO A 57 -22.62 11.85 -38.72
CA PRO A 57 -23.20 11.87 -37.38
C PRO A 57 -22.07 12.01 -36.36
N SER A 58 -21.94 13.20 -35.78
CA SER A 58 -21.04 13.46 -34.65
C SER A 58 -21.50 12.64 -33.45
N GLN A 59 -20.64 11.71 -33.02
CA GLN A 59 -20.71 11.06 -31.72
C GLN A 59 -20.94 12.13 -30.62
N PRO A 60 -21.82 11.89 -29.64
CA PRO A 60 -22.04 12.87 -28.59
C PRO A 60 -20.76 13.05 -27.78
N VAL A 61 -20.28 14.29 -27.77
CA VAL A 61 -19.21 14.78 -26.90
C VAL A 61 -19.55 14.38 -25.47
N ALA A 62 -18.67 13.61 -24.85
CA ALA A 62 -18.81 13.14 -23.48
C ALA A 62 -19.08 14.35 -22.58
N SER A 63 -20.35 14.49 -22.20
CA SER A 63 -20.78 15.49 -21.24
C SER A 63 -20.14 15.15 -19.91
N ASN A 64 -19.57 16.15 -19.23
CA ASN A 64 -19.09 16.06 -17.85
C ASN A 64 -20.26 15.84 -16.86
N SER A 65 -21.14 14.87 -17.13
CA SER A 65 -22.04 14.33 -16.13
C SER A 65 -21.22 13.38 -15.27
N LEU A 66 -21.08 13.72 -13.99
CA LEU A 66 -20.67 12.74 -12.99
C LEU A 66 -21.51 11.49 -13.23
N THR A 67 -20.87 10.34 -13.46
CA THR A 67 -21.59 9.07 -13.51
C THR A 67 -22.46 8.97 -12.24
N LEU A 68 -23.64 8.37 -12.32
CA LEU A 68 -24.49 8.16 -11.14
C LEU A 68 -23.68 7.54 -9.98
N ALA A 69 -22.70 6.71 -10.31
CA ALA A 69 -21.73 6.15 -9.38
C ALA A 69 -20.83 7.21 -8.72
N ALA A 70 -20.25 8.17 -9.47
CA ALA A 70 -19.49 9.28 -8.89
C ALA A 70 -20.36 10.20 -8.01
N ALA A 71 -21.61 10.47 -8.39
CA ALA A 71 -22.55 11.25 -7.58
C ALA A 71 -22.96 10.53 -6.28
N LEU A 72 -23.19 9.21 -6.33
CA LEU A 72 -23.42 8.38 -5.14
C LEU A 72 -22.18 8.33 -4.24
N TYR A 73 -21.00 8.24 -4.84
CA TYR A 73 -19.72 8.22 -4.10
C TYR A 73 -19.41 9.52 -3.37
N VAL A 74 -19.86 10.67 -3.91
CA VAL A 74 -19.72 11.99 -3.29
C VAL A 74 -20.79 12.22 -2.22
N SER A 75 -22.03 11.78 -2.46
CA SER A 75 -23.15 11.96 -1.52
C SER A 75 -23.16 10.96 -0.36
N GLY A 76 -22.40 9.86 -0.42
CA GLY A 76 -22.39 8.83 0.62
C GLY A 76 -23.68 8.00 0.69
N ASN A 77 -24.62 8.22 -0.23
CA ASN A 77 -25.97 7.70 -0.14
C ASN A 77 -26.17 6.47 -1.04
N TRP A 78 -25.43 5.39 -0.79
CA TRP A 78 -25.67 4.10 -1.46
C TRP A 78 -26.00 3.01 -0.44
N SER A 79 -26.75 2.01 -0.90
CA SER A 79 -27.21 0.90 -0.07
C SER A 79 -26.97 -0.44 -0.77
N SER A 80 -27.15 -1.52 -0.02
CA SER A 80 -27.20 -2.88 -0.58
C SER A 80 -28.24 -2.99 -1.70
N GLN A 81 -29.37 -2.28 -1.60
CA GLN A 81 -30.39 -2.29 -2.66
C GLN A 81 -29.88 -1.62 -3.93
N SER A 82 -29.28 -0.43 -3.81
CA SER A 82 -28.70 0.28 -4.96
C SER A 82 -27.61 -0.54 -5.66
N TYR A 83 -26.85 -1.33 -4.89
CA TYR A 83 -25.88 -2.27 -5.45
C TYR A 83 -26.55 -3.41 -6.24
N GLN A 84 -27.61 -4.02 -5.71
CA GLN A 84 -28.35 -5.05 -6.44
C GLN A 84 -28.99 -4.50 -7.72
N ASP A 85 -29.58 -3.31 -7.67
CA ASP A 85 -30.15 -2.65 -8.85
C ASP A 85 -29.09 -2.40 -9.92
N TRP A 86 -27.88 -2.01 -9.52
CA TRP A 86 -26.73 -1.84 -10.42
C TRP A 86 -26.31 -3.17 -11.06
N ARG A 87 -26.26 -4.27 -10.28
CA ARG A 87 -25.93 -5.61 -10.80
C ARG A 87 -26.97 -6.09 -11.82
N GLN A 88 -28.26 -5.91 -11.52
CA GLN A 88 -29.36 -6.27 -12.43
C GLN A 88 -29.28 -5.50 -13.75
N LYS A 89 -29.03 -4.19 -13.70
CA LYS A 89 -28.86 -3.35 -14.91
C LYS A 89 -27.70 -3.82 -15.79
N ARG A 90 -26.64 -4.35 -15.18
CA ARG A 90 -25.48 -4.94 -15.89
C ARG A 90 -25.67 -6.42 -16.24
N LYS A 91 -26.83 -7.00 -15.95
CA LYS A 91 -27.16 -8.41 -16.22
C LYS A 91 -26.12 -9.38 -15.63
N LEU A 92 -25.55 -9.01 -14.48
CA LEU A 92 -24.63 -9.89 -13.76
C LEU A 92 -25.41 -11.02 -13.13
N SER A 93 -24.85 -12.24 -13.14
CA SER A 93 -25.46 -13.35 -12.42
C SER A 93 -25.33 -13.16 -10.91
N ASP A 94 -26.22 -13.76 -10.13
CA ASP A 94 -26.23 -13.61 -8.67
C ASP A 94 -24.91 -14.04 -8.02
N GLN A 95 -24.22 -15.01 -8.62
CA GLN A 95 -22.93 -15.54 -8.15
C GLN A 95 -21.72 -14.75 -8.66
N GLN A 96 -21.90 -13.90 -9.68
CA GLN A 96 -20.77 -13.19 -10.30
C GLN A 96 -20.34 -12.01 -9.43
N ARG A 97 -19.08 -12.06 -8.98
CA ARG A 97 -18.48 -11.05 -8.12
C ARG A 97 -17.91 -9.90 -8.93
N VAL A 98 -17.92 -8.72 -8.32
CA VAL A 98 -17.50 -7.46 -8.92
C VAL A 98 -16.25 -6.96 -8.22
N PHE A 99 -15.24 -6.54 -8.98
CA PHE A 99 -14.08 -5.86 -8.42
C PHE A 99 -13.80 -4.50 -9.05
N CYS A 100 -13.16 -3.62 -8.28
CA CYS A 100 -12.64 -2.34 -8.75
C CYS A 100 -11.11 -2.28 -8.55
N MET A 101 -10.43 -1.61 -9.49
CA MET A 101 -8.99 -1.32 -9.40
C MET A 101 -8.77 0.20 -9.32
N ALA A 102 -8.34 0.71 -8.17
CA ALA A 102 -7.97 2.12 -7.98
C ALA A 102 -6.43 2.29 -7.96
N GLY A 103 -5.92 3.29 -8.67
CA GLY A 103 -4.48 3.55 -8.78
C GLY A 103 -3.75 2.54 -9.68
N ALA A 104 -4.38 2.09 -10.76
CA ALA A 104 -3.90 1.04 -11.66
C ALA A 104 -2.68 1.47 -12.51
N GLY A 105 -1.50 1.54 -11.88
CA GLY A 105 -0.23 1.38 -12.58
C GLY A 105 0.03 -0.08 -12.98
N THR A 106 1.15 -0.34 -13.64
CA THR A 106 1.58 -1.68 -14.11
C THR A 106 1.78 -2.71 -12.99
N HIS A 107 1.84 -2.28 -11.73
CA HIS A 107 2.19 -3.11 -10.57
C HIS A 107 1.07 -4.05 -10.09
N SER A 108 -0.18 -3.87 -10.56
CA SER A 108 -1.34 -4.65 -10.10
C SER A 108 -1.95 -5.56 -11.18
N THR A 109 -1.21 -5.81 -12.27
CA THR A 109 -1.68 -6.62 -13.41
C THR A 109 -1.99 -8.06 -13.01
N GLY A 110 -1.18 -8.67 -12.15
CA GLY A 110 -1.41 -10.04 -11.66
C GLY A 110 -2.69 -10.19 -10.84
N ILE A 111 -3.05 -9.18 -10.04
CA ILE A 111 -4.31 -9.17 -9.28
C ILE A 111 -5.50 -9.11 -10.24
N ARG A 112 -5.47 -8.17 -11.20
CA ARG A 112 -6.52 -8.03 -12.22
C ARG A 112 -6.70 -9.32 -13.02
N GLN A 113 -5.62 -9.88 -13.54
CA GLN A 113 -5.66 -11.15 -14.29
C GLN A 113 -6.18 -12.30 -13.44
N GLY A 114 -5.75 -12.41 -12.18
CA GLY A 114 -6.22 -13.44 -11.28
C GLY A 114 -7.72 -13.33 -10.95
N LEU A 115 -8.26 -12.12 -10.81
CA LEU A 115 -9.69 -11.91 -10.57
C LEU A 115 -10.51 -12.26 -11.83
N LEU A 116 -10.08 -11.78 -13.00
CA LEU A 116 -10.71 -12.11 -14.28
C LEU A 116 -10.70 -13.61 -14.56
N SER A 117 -9.58 -14.30 -14.30
CA SER A 117 -9.49 -15.76 -14.50
C SER A 117 -10.41 -16.57 -13.56
N ARG A 118 -10.86 -15.96 -12.45
CA ARG A 118 -11.84 -16.54 -11.52
C ARG A 118 -13.29 -16.20 -11.89
N GLY A 119 -13.51 -15.53 -13.03
CA GLY A 119 -14.84 -15.13 -13.50
C GLY A 119 -15.39 -13.87 -12.84
N TRP A 120 -14.56 -13.11 -12.11
CA TRP A 120 -14.97 -11.82 -11.57
C TRP A 120 -15.08 -10.79 -12.69
N VAL A 121 -16.01 -9.85 -12.54
CA VAL A 121 -16.21 -8.75 -13.48
C VAL A 121 -15.61 -7.48 -12.91
N GLU A 122 -14.86 -6.78 -13.74
CA GLU A 122 -14.33 -5.48 -13.38
C GLU A 122 -15.39 -4.41 -13.56
N ASN A 123 -15.50 -3.53 -12.57
CA ASN A 123 -16.16 -2.26 -12.69
C ASN A 123 -15.11 -1.20 -12.96
N ASP A 124 -15.05 -0.73 -14.22
CA ASP A 124 -14.05 0.23 -14.69
C ASP A 124 -14.15 1.60 -13.99
N ASP A 125 -15.29 1.90 -13.37
CA ASP A 125 -15.45 3.07 -12.50
C ASP A 125 -14.84 2.78 -11.12
N HIS A 126 -13.55 3.07 -10.97
CA HIS A 126 -12.78 2.87 -9.73
C HIS A 126 -13.29 3.72 -8.55
N ASN A 127 -14.04 4.79 -8.82
CA ASN A 127 -14.71 5.62 -7.81
C ASN A 127 -16.12 5.14 -7.52
N SER A 128 -16.59 4.08 -8.17
CA SER A 128 -17.90 3.51 -7.88
C SER A 128 -17.92 2.88 -6.48
N PRO A 129 -19.02 3.06 -5.73
CA PRO A 129 -19.25 2.30 -4.51
C PRO A 129 -19.68 0.85 -4.77
N PHE A 130 -19.84 0.45 -6.05
CA PHE A 130 -20.38 -0.85 -6.43
C PHE A 130 -19.27 -1.86 -6.73
N PHE A 131 -18.89 -2.61 -5.69
CA PHE A 131 -17.91 -3.68 -5.77
C PHE A 131 -18.10 -4.66 -4.61
N ASP A 132 -17.74 -5.92 -4.83
CA ASP A 132 -17.47 -6.88 -3.75
C ASP A 132 -16.04 -6.71 -3.23
N PHE A 133 -15.08 -6.44 -4.13
CA PHE A 133 -13.67 -6.26 -3.80
C PHE A 133 -13.09 -5.00 -4.45
N LYS A 134 -12.39 -4.16 -3.69
CA LYS A 134 -11.63 -3.04 -4.24
C LYS A 134 -10.15 -3.19 -3.91
N TRP A 135 -9.33 -3.23 -4.96
CA TRP A 135 -7.88 -3.11 -4.83
C TRP A 135 -7.49 -1.66 -5.08
N ALA A 136 -6.86 -1.03 -4.09
CA ALA A 136 -6.31 0.31 -4.21
C ALA A 136 -4.79 0.30 -4.03
N ALA A 137 -4.07 1.02 -4.88
CA ALA A 137 -2.63 1.27 -4.67
C ALA A 137 -2.38 2.27 -3.54
N ASN A 138 -3.22 3.31 -3.44
CA ASN A 138 -3.17 4.31 -2.39
C ASN A 138 -4.29 4.05 -1.37
N PRO A 139 -4.00 3.95 -0.05
CA PRO A 139 -5.03 3.79 0.97
C PRO A 139 -6.08 4.93 0.97
N LEU A 140 -5.73 6.12 0.50
CA LEU A 140 -6.67 7.26 0.40
C LEU A 140 -7.77 7.06 -0.64
N ASP A 141 -7.63 6.11 -1.57
CA ASP A 141 -8.67 5.77 -2.54
C ASP A 141 -9.80 4.91 -1.92
N ILE A 142 -9.68 4.57 -0.63
CA ILE A 142 -10.66 3.79 0.13
C ILE A 142 -11.31 4.67 1.19
N LYS A 143 -12.61 4.92 1.03
CA LYS A 143 -13.45 5.57 2.02
C LYS A 143 -14.00 4.53 3.00
N HIS A 144 -13.20 4.17 4.00
CA HIS A 144 -13.55 3.12 4.97
C HIS A 144 -14.90 3.32 5.66
N ASP A 145 -15.27 4.57 5.95
CA ASP A 145 -16.52 4.91 6.66
C ASP A 145 -17.79 4.67 5.83
N LEU A 146 -17.65 4.46 4.52
CA LEU A 146 -18.76 4.25 3.61
C LEU A 146 -18.84 2.81 3.10
N LEU A 147 -17.96 1.91 3.54
CA LEU A 147 -17.98 0.52 3.11
C LEU A 147 -19.22 -0.19 3.64
N LEU A 148 -19.92 -0.92 2.76
CA LEU A 148 -20.98 -1.83 3.16
C LEU A 148 -20.37 -3.10 3.78
N PRO A 149 -21.08 -3.82 4.68
CA PRO A 149 -20.52 -4.97 5.40
C PRO A 149 -19.97 -6.11 4.54
N HIS A 150 -20.43 -6.25 3.30
CA HIS A 150 -19.98 -7.29 2.37
C HIS A 150 -18.74 -6.88 1.55
N GLN A 151 -18.36 -5.60 1.59
CA GLN A 151 -17.30 -5.06 0.75
C GLN A 151 -15.94 -5.31 1.37
N ILE A 152 -15.02 -5.81 0.55
CA ILE A 152 -13.67 -6.14 0.95
C ILE A 152 -12.70 -5.18 0.27
N VAL A 153 -11.69 -4.74 1.01
CA VAL A 153 -10.64 -3.85 0.53
C VAL A 153 -9.27 -4.35 0.97
N ASN A 154 -8.21 -3.96 0.27
CA ASN A 154 -6.84 -4.42 0.54
C ASN A 154 -6.06 -3.58 1.56
N HIS A 155 -6.65 -2.53 2.12
CA HIS A 155 -6.04 -1.69 3.16
C HIS A 155 -6.87 -1.76 4.44
N TYR A 156 -6.21 -1.74 5.61
CA TYR A 156 -6.90 -1.57 6.88
C TYR A 156 -7.07 -0.09 7.20
N LYS A 157 -8.20 0.25 7.85
CA LYS A 157 -8.43 1.61 8.36
C LYS A 157 -7.35 1.93 9.40
N ASN A 158 -6.77 3.13 9.31
CA ASN A 158 -5.82 3.66 10.30
C ASN A 158 -4.55 2.82 10.51
N ALA A 159 -4.03 2.14 9.47
CA ALA A 159 -2.77 1.38 9.53
C ALA A 159 -1.49 2.24 9.75
N THR A 160 -1.62 3.56 9.95
CA THR A 160 -0.51 4.49 10.18
C THR A 160 0.28 4.17 11.46
N CYS A 161 -0.35 3.53 12.44
CA CYS A 161 0.29 3.14 13.68
C CYS A 161 1.41 2.10 13.46
N ILE A 162 1.33 1.23 12.43
CA ILE A 162 2.39 0.24 12.13
C ILE A 162 3.24 0.62 10.91
N THR A 163 2.75 1.53 10.06
CA THR A 163 3.43 1.91 8.81
C THR A 163 4.29 3.18 8.92
N THR A 164 4.28 3.83 10.09
CA THR A 164 5.16 4.98 10.39
C THR A 164 6.25 4.59 11.39
N LYS A 165 7.43 5.20 11.29
CA LYS A 165 8.55 4.94 12.23
C LYS A 165 8.14 5.20 13.68
N LEU A 166 7.48 6.33 13.92
CA LEU A 166 7.06 6.73 15.26
C LEU A 166 5.94 5.82 15.80
N GLY A 167 4.91 5.54 14.99
CA GLY A 167 3.84 4.64 15.38
C GLY A 167 4.38 3.24 15.74
N LEU A 168 5.24 2.69 14.87
CA LEU A 168 5.80 1.36 15.09
C LEU A 168 6.65 1.31 16.36
N ALA A 169 7.50 2.32 16.58
CA ALA A 169 8.31 2.42 17.79
C ALA A 169 7.44 2.49 19.05
N ASN A 170 6.29 3.15 19.00
CA ASN A 170 5.38 3.23 20.15
C ASN A 170 4.72 1.87 20.43
N ILE A 171 4.18 1.20 19.40
CA ILE A 171 3.57 -0.13 19.55
C ILE A 171 4.58 -1.14 20.11
N ILE A 172 5.82 -1.15 19.62
CA ILE A 172 6.83 -2.11 20.05
C ILE A 172 7.29 -1.85 21.49
N ARG A 173 7.31 -0.60 21.96
CA ARG A 173 7.60 -0.31 23.37
C ARG A 173 6.49 -0.79 24.31
N GLU A 174 5.27 -0.97 23.80
CA GLU A 174 4.15 -1.54 24.55
C GLU A 174 4.15 -3.08 24.56
N THR A 175 5.03 -3.75 23.82
CA THR A 175 5.13 -5.22 23.79
C THR A 175 5.16 -5.89 25.17
N PRO A 176 5.86 -5.37 26.20
CA PRO A 176 5.87 -5.98 27.54
C PRO A 176 4.48 -6.12 28.19
N TRP A 177 3.48 -5.35 27.74
CA TRP A 177 2.08 -5.50 28.20
C TRP A 177 1.36 -6.69 27.55
N HIS A 178 1.84 -7.15 26.41
CA HIS A 178 1.21 -8.20 25.59
C HIS A 178 1.97 -9.51 25.61
N GLU A 179 3.30 -9.45 25.75
CA GLU A 179 4.18 -10.59 25.70
C GLU A 179 5.34 -10.39 26.69
N ALA A 180 5.76 -11.46 27.37
CA ALA A 180 6.91 -11.44 28.28
C ALA A 180 8.25 -11.45 27.51
N SER A 181 8.36 -10.60 26.48
CA SER A 181 9.51 -10.48 25.59
C SER A 181 10.08 -9.07 25.69
N ASP A 182 11.41 -8.96 25.83
CA ASP A 182 12.10 -7.67 25.80
C ASP A 182 12.24 -7.21 24.34
N PHE A 183 11.53 -6.14 23.99
CA PHE A 183 11.54 -5.60 22.63
C PHE A 183 12.95 -5.20 22.15
N LYS A 184 13.87 -4.90 23.08
CA LYS A 184 15.25 -4.54 22.75
C LYS A 184 16.04 -5.67 22.10
N GLN A 185 15.55 -6.91 22.17
CA GLN A 185 16.20 -8.08 21.54
C GLN A 185 16.00 -8.12 20.02
N PHE A 186 14.92 -7.52 19.50
CA PHE A 186 14.56 -7.61 18.09
C PHE A 186 14.30 -6.26 17.42
N TYR A 187 14.18 -5.17 18.20
CA TYR A 187 13.96 -3.83 17.66
C TYR A 187 15.03 -2.85 18.14
N PRO A 188 15.65 -2.08 17.23
CA PRO A 188 16.67 -1.11 17.61
C PRO A 188 16.08 -0.02 18.50
N ARG A 189 16.88 0.47 19.46
CA ARG A 189 16.51 1.63 20.30
C ARG A 189 16.10 2.80 19.41
N ALA A 190 14.93 3.35 19.69
CA ALA A 190 14.36 4.50 18.99
C ALA A 190 13.76 5.45 20.03
N TYR A 191 13.63 6.74 19.69
CA TYR A 191 13.16 7.80 20.59
C TYR A 191 12.26 8.77 19.83
N ASP A 192 11.24 9.31 20.49
CA ASP A 192 10.40 10.36 19.93
C ASP A 192 10.98 11.75 20.24
N LEU A 193 11.68 12.33 19.27
CA LEU A 193 12.36 13.62 19.42
C LEU A 193 11.40 14.82 19.30
N HIS A 194 10.09 14.60 19.12
CA HIS A 194 9.10 15.69 19.21
C HIS A 194 8.71 16.02 20.65
N THR A 195 9.14 15.20 21.61
CA THR A 195 8.84 15.38 23.03
C THR A 195 10.11 15.66 23.82
N ASP A 196 10.03 16.55 24.81
CA ASP A 196 11.17 16.83 25.69
C ASP A 196 11.64 15.55 26.41
N ILE A 197 10.70 14.68 26.80
CA ILE A 197 10.99 13.39 27.43
C ILE A 197 11.83 12.52 26.50
N GLY A 198 11.39 12.30 25.27
CA GLY A 198 12.11 11.47 24.31
C GLY A 198 13.49 12.04 23.96
N ILE A 199 13.65 13.37 23.94
CA ILE A 199 14.96 14.02 23.79
C ILE A 199 15.87 13.70 24.99
N GLN A 200 15.38 13.81 26.22
CA GLN A 200 16.20 13.51 27.41
C GLN A 200 16.59 12.03 27.50
N GLU A 201 15.67 11.12 27.16
CA GLU A 201 15.95 9.69 27.08
C GLU A 201 17.05 9.39 26.05
N PHE A 202 16.94 10.00 24.86
CA PHE A 202 17.95 9.87 23.82
C PHE A 202 19.32 10.37 24.27
N ILE A 203 19.40 11.56 24.88
CA ILE A 203 20.67 12.13 25.37
C ILE A 203 21.32 11.21 26.40
N THR A 204 20.51 10.65 27.31
CA THR A 204 20.99 9.74 28.35
C THR A 204 21.54 8.45 27.74
N ASP A 205 20.80 7.85 26.81
CA ASP A 205 21.21 6.62 26.13
C ASP A 205 22.45 6.80 25.25
N MET A 206 22.55 7.95 24.56
CA MET A 206 23.71 8.32 23.75
C MET A 206 24.97 8.43 24.60
N ARG A 207 24.88 9.10 25.77
CA ARG A 207 26.00 9.20 26.72
C ARG A 207 26.45 7.83 27.21
N GLY A 208 25.51 6.95 27.57
CA GLY A 208 25.80 5.58 27.97
C GLY A 208 26.49 4.79 26.86
N THR A 209 26.00 4.89 25.63
CA THR A 209 26.57 4.23 24.45
C THR A 209 27.98 4.72 24.14
N ALA A 210 28.24 6.02 24.27
CA ALA A 210 29.58 6.59 24.08
C ALA A 210 30.58 6.10 25.14
N ALA A 211 30.15 6.04 26.41
CA ALA A 211 30.97 5.49 27.48
C ALA A 211 31.30 3.99 27.26
N GLU A 212 30.30 3.20 26.86
CA GLU A 212 30.47 1.79 26.52
C GLU A 212 31.47 1.59 25.35
N ALA A 213 31.39 2.45 24.33
CA ALA A 213 32.31 2.39 23.19
C ALA A 213 33.77 2.65 23.59
N VAL A 214 34.03 3.59 24.50
CA VAL A 214 35.38 3.85 25.03
C VAL A 214 35.92 2.63 25.76
N ILE A 215 35.10 1.98 26.59
CA ILE A 215 35.50 0.78 27.34
C ILE A 215 35.81 -0.37 26.38
N LYS A 216 34.93 -0.64 25.39
CA LYS A 216 35.15 -1.69 24.40
C LYS A 216 36.46 -1.49 23.64
N ARG A 217 36.70 -0.26 23.18
CA ARG A 217 37.95 0.07 22.48
C ARG A 217 39.18 -0.16 23.35
N ALA A 218 39.17 0.28 24.59
CA ALA A 218 40.30 0.09 25.50
C ALA A 218 40.58 -1.39 25.79
N LEU A 219 39.57 -2.26 25.74
CA LEU A 219 39.71 -3.72 25.89
C LEU A 219 40.21 -4.41 24.61
N GLU A 220 39.97 -3.84 23.43
CA GLU A 220 40.45 -4.37 22.15
C GLU A 220 41.90 -3.94 21.86
N ASP A 221 42.29 -2.74 22.30
CA ASP A 221 43.61 -2.14 22.08
C ASP A 221 44.68 -2.60 23.11
N GLY A 222 44.29 -3.31 24.18
CA GLY A 222 45.15 -3.76 25.28
C GLY A 222 45.37 -5.27 25.30
#